data_AF-A0A3M1UAY8-F1
#
_entry.id   AF-A0A3M1UAY8-F1
#
_cell.length_a   1.000
_cell.length_b   1.000
_cell.length_c   1.000
_cell.angle_alpha   90.00
_cell.angle_beta   90.00
_cell.angle_gamma   90.00
#
_symmetry.space_group_name_H-M   'P 1'
#
loop_
_entity.id
_entity.type
_entity.pdbx_description
1 polymer ?
#
loop_
_entity_poly.entity_id
_entity_poly.type
_entity_poly.pdbx_seq_one_letter_code
_entity_poly.pdbx_strand_id
1 'polypeptide(L)'
;MSTDAAQPTKLSAFRRYRGAILFTATVLVVLGLWFGGNYLYAEWRVGSVQFEPLQPGRVNLFGVELAGEQIVVANGIAMLVRGGINEKAKEGEGGEMDTAVGPSIPIKALVGALQGDAERLSELLESLNDLDPASFPPKDVIWEEKDLRAALEGDEALRSKLEYQLGTTLAGAPAPRINLGYLRTGIYVRLEVPVRIKTEGGERTVVGHVRVRYQTRLAQEVLKKPVVGERVEVSNAALYGAVQEVWSEMSKSPEDVRASLLRILSEDRKKRYAATAEHLLERVTILVTENQIRDANLTEYPDPVRDRNLYSLQLSLTDEGRLRLWQYTRRHGNPQLLFAVDGVAIAAPIVQHEMKYSVAEILNVSDEVDARKAVQVIKGIHDQTPKTANQ
;
A
#
# COMPACT_ATOMS: atom_id res chain seq x y z
N MET A 1 -92.17 42.76 -11.85
CA MET A 1 -91.10 42.71 -10.83
C MET A 1 -90.05 41.73 -11.32
N SER A 2 -89.01 42.25 -11.99
CA SER A 2 -87.91 41.45 -12.53
C SER A 2 -86.70 41.66 -11.62
N THR A 3 -86.25 40.59 -10.98
CA THR A 3 -85.02 40.54 -10.18
C THR A 3 -83.84 40.25 -11.12
N ASP A 4 -83.03 41.28 -11.39
CA ASP A 4 -81.76 41.13 -12.10
C ASP A 4 -80.71 40.47 -11.20
N ALA A 5 -80.24 39.30 -11.62
CA ALA A 5 -79.13 38.59 -11.01
C ALA A 5 -77.80 39.11 -11.59
N ALA A 6 -77.01 39.79 -10.76
CA ALA A 6 -75.67 40.25 -11.13
C ALA A 6 -74.70 39.06 -11.29
N GLN A 7 -74.15 38.90 -12.49
CA GLN A 7 -73.09 37.93 -12.77
C GLN A 7 -71.76 38.33 -12.09
N PRO A 8 -71.06 37.41 -11.40
CA PRO A 8 -69.76 37.70 -10.81
C PRO A 8 -68.70 37.89 -11.91
N THR A 9 -68.02 39.03 -11.84
CA THR A 9 -67.00 39.50 -12.77
C THR A 9 -65.75 38.61 -12.75
N LYS A 10 -65.44 37.98 -13.89
CA LYS A 10 -64.25 37.13 -14.16
C LYS A 10 -62.89 37.84 -13.96
N LEU A 11 -62.87 39.15 -13.71
CA LEU A 11 -61.66 39.96 -13.54
C LEU A 11 -60.97 39.79 -12.18
N SER A 12 -61.64 39.25 -11.16
CA SER A 12 -61.06 39.05 -9.82
C SER A 12 -60.14 37.82 -9.71
N ALA A 13 -60.33 36.82 -10.57
CA ALA A 13 -59.50 35.61 -10.58
C ALA A 13 -58.09 35.87 -11.12
N PHE A 14 -57.96 36.65 -12.21
CA PHE A 14 -56.67 36.88 -12.88
C PHE A 14 -55.65 37.67 -12.03
N ARG A 15 -56.12 38.58 -11.17
CA ARG A 15 -55.26 39.33 -10.24
C ARG A 15 -54.70 38.45 -9.12
N ARG A 16 -55.47 37.46 -8.65
CA ARG A 16 -55.01 36.49 -7.63
C ARG A 16 -53.95 35.54 -8.19
N TYR A 17 -54.07 35.12 -9.46
CA TYR A 17 -53.07 34.26 -10.10
C TYR A 17 -51.73 34.96 -10.37
N ARG A 18 -51.73 36.25 -10.73
CA ARG A 18 -50.48 37.01 -10.93
C ARG A 18 -49.67 37.17 -9.64
N GLY A 19 -50.32 37.43 -8.51
CA GLY A 19 -49.65 37.52 -7.21
C GLY A 19 -49.02 36.18 -6.78
N ALA A 20 -49.74 35.08 -7.00
CA ALA A 20 -49.23 33.74 -6.71
C ALA A 20 -48.01 33.37 -7.59
N ILE A 21 -48.06 33.66 -8.90
CA ILE A 21 -46.94 33.37 -9.83
C ILE A 21 -45.69 34.17 -9.46
N LEU A 22 -45.84 35.47 -9.16
CA LEU A 22 -44.73 36.32 -8.73
C LEU A 22 -44.11 35.81 -7.42
N PHE A 23 -44.94 35.46 -6.43
CA PHE A 23 -44.46 34.89 -5.18
C PHE A 23 -43.68 33.59 -5.39
N THR A 24 -44.22 32.64 -6.17
CA THR A 24 -43.53 31.37 -6.47
C THR A 24 -42.21 31.59 -7.20
N ALA A 25 -42.17 32.51 -8.17
CA ALA A 25 -40.94 32.86 -8.88
C ALA A 25 -39.89 33.47 -7.94
N THR A 26 -40.29 34.38 -7.03
CA THR A 26 -39.38 34.96 -6.03
C THR A 26 -38.86 33.89 -5.07
N VAL A 27 -39.73 32.99 -4.59
CA VAL A 27 -39.32 31.88 -3.72
C VAL A 27 -38.32 30.96 -4.44
N LEU A 28 -38.57 30.62 -5.71
CA LEU A 28 -37.65 29.80 -6.50
C LEU A 28 -36.31 30.49 -6.77
N VAL A 29 -36.29 31.81 -6.98
CA VAL A 29 -35.05 32.58 -7.14
C VAL A 29 -34.28 32.65 -5.82
N VAL A 30 -34.95 32.88 -4.69
CA VAL A 30 -34.31 32.90 -3.37
C VAL A 30 -33.76 31.53 -3.02
N LEU A 31 -34.52 30.45 -3.25
CA LEU A 31 -34.05 29.09 -3.06
C LEU A 31 -32.90 28.76 -4.02
N GLY A 32 -32.99 29.15 -5.29
CA GLY A 32 -31.93 28.96 -6.28
C GLY A 32 -30.63 29.68 -5.92
N LEU A 33 -30.72 30.93 -5.44
CA LEU A 33 -29.57 31.69 -4.95
C LEU A 33 -29.04 31.12 -3.63
N TRP A 34 -29.90 30.63 -2.74
CA TRP A 34 -29.48 30.03 -1.48
C TRP A 34 -28.73 28.71 -1.71
N PHE A 35 -29.30 27.82 -2.53
CA PHE A 35 -28.69 26.53 -2.84
C PHE A 35 -27.50 26.67 -3.80
N GLY A 36 -27.68 27.39 -4.91
CA GLY A 36 -26.62 27.61 -5.90
C GLY A 36 -25.49 28.50 -5.38
N GLY A 37 -25.82 29.54 -4.60
CA GLY A 37 -24.83 30.41 -3.97
C GLY A 37 -24.02 29.70 -2.89
N ASN A 38 -24.64 28.87 -2.03
CA ASN A 38 -23.88 28.04 -1.08
C ASN A 38 -23.00 27.01 -1.79
N TYR A 39 -23.50 26.40 -2.86
CA TYR A 39 -22.74 25.41 -3.63
C TYR A 39 -21.49 26.06 -4.26
N LEU A 40 -21.66 27.19 -4.94
CA LEU A 40 -20.57 27.97 -5.56
C LEU A 40 -19.62 28.56 -4.52
N TYR A 41 -20.12 29.07 -3.40
CA TYR A 41 -19.29 29.60 -2.32
C TYR A 41 -18.44 28.50 -1.68
N ALA A 42 -19.03 27.33 -1.43
CA ALA A 42 -18.29 26.17 -0.95
C ALA A 42 -17.25 25.73 -1.98
N GLU A 43 -17.58 25.72 -3.27
CA GLU A 43 -16.65 25.35 -4.34
C GLU A 43 -15.47 26.32 -4.45
N TRP A 44 -15.75 27.63 -4.38
CA TRP A 44 -14.73 28.66 -4.40
C TRP A 44 -13.83 28.59 -3.16
N ARG A 45 -14.42 28.47 -1.96
CA ARG A 45 -13.65 28.44 -0.70
C ARG A 45 -12.83 27.15 -0.52
N VAL A 46 -13.37 26.02 -0.97
CA VAL A 46 -12.70 24.71 -0.85
C VAL A 46 -11.72 24.49 -1.99
N GLY A 47 -12.03 24.95 -3.21
CA GLY A 47 -11.18 24.79 -4.38
C GLY A 47 -9.98 25.75 -4.42
N SER A 48 -10.08 26.93 -3.82
CA SER A 48 -9.03 27.96 -3.87
C SER A 48 -7.89 27.78 -2.86
N VAL A 49 -8.09 26.99 -1.80
CA VAL A 49 -7.06 26.76 -0.79
C VAL A 49 -6.14 25.64 -1.25
N GLN A 50 -4.91 25.99 -1.60
CA GLN A 50 -3.84 25.01 -1.84
C GLN A 50 -3.11 24.78 -0.53
N PHE A 51 -2.97 23.50 -0.17
CA PHE A 51 -2.22 23.11 1.00
C PHE A 51 -0.92 22.44 0.57
N GLU A 52 0.15 22.69 1.32
CA GLU A 52 1.41 21.98 1.12
C GLU A 52 1.25 20.49 1.43
N PRO A 53 1.96 19.58 0.74
CA PRO A 53 1.92 18.16 1.05
C PRO A 53 2.32 17.90 2.52
N LEU A 54 1.56 17.06 3.22
CA LEU A 54 1.94 16.65 4.57
C LEU A 54 3.02 15.57 4.50
N GLN A 55 3.98 15.64 5.43
CA GLN A 55 4.89 14.53 5.69
C GLN A 55 4.22 13.48 6.58
N PRO A 56 4.49 12.18 6.39
CA PRO A 56 3.99 11.17 7.31
C PRO A 56 4.50 11.41 8.73
N GLY A 57 3.60 11.26 9.71
CA GLY A 57 3.89 11.34 11.14
C GLY A 57 3.71 10.00 11.85
N ARG A 58 3.48 10.04 13.16
CA ARG A 58 3.08 8.85 13.94
C ARG A 58 1.65 8.46 13.66
N VAL A 59 0.77 9.42 13.42
CA VAL A 59 -0.64 9.19 13.10
C VAL A 59 -0.86 9.65 11.68
N ASN A 60 -1.45 8.80 10.85
CA ASN A 60 -1.65 9.13 9.44
C ASN A 60 -3.04 8.68 9.00
N LEU A 61 -3.76 9.59 8.35
CA LEU A 61 -4.93 9.28 7.56
C LEU A 61 -4.59 9.48 6.08
N PHE A 62 -4.51 8.37 5.36
CA PHE A 62 -4.23 8.36 3.94
C PHE A 62 -5.53 8.36 3.15
N GLY A 63 -5.59 9.18 2.12
CA GLY A 63 -6.45 8.97 0.97
C GLY A 63 -5.75 8.03 0.02
N VAL A 64 -6.41 6.93 -0.35
CA VAL A 64 -5.88 5.99 -1.34
C VAL A 64 -6.83 5.98 -2.52
N GLU A 65 -6.33 6.40 -3.68
CA GLU A 65 -7.10 6.29 -4.92
C GLU A 65 -7.17 4.82 -5.32
N LEU A 66 -8.36 4.22 -5.35
CA LEU A 66 -8.56 2.80 -5.65
C LEU A 66 -9.12 2.59 -7.07
N ALA A 67 -8.50 1.71 -7.86
CA ALA A 67 -8.83 1.44 -9.26
C ALA A 67 -9.53 0.08 -9.38
N GLY A 68 -10.66 -0.09 -8.68
CA GLY A 68 -11.38 -1.37 -8.57
C GLY A 68 -10.85 -2.31 -7.47
N GLU A 69 -9.99 -1.77 -6.61
CA GLU A 69 -9.42 -2.43 -5.43
C GLU A 69 -10.14 -1.97 -4.16
N GLN A 70 -10.01 -2.72 -3.06
CA GLN A 70 -10.45 -2.34 -1.72
C GLN A 70 -9.34 -2.63 -0.71
N ILE A 71 -9.19 -1.77 0.28
CA ILE A 71 -8.27 -2.01 1.40
C ILE A 71 -9.03 -2.75 2.50
N VAL A 72 -8.53 -3.90 2.91
CA VAL A 72 -9.04 -4.63 4.07
C VAL A 72 -7.98 -4.59 5.15
N VAL A 73 -8.38 -4.22 6.37
CA VAL A 73 -7.49 -4.23 7.54
C VAL A 73 -7.86 -5.39 8.44
N ALA A 74 -6.89 -6.25 8.74
CA ALA A 74 -7.03 -7.35 9.69
C ALA A 74 -5.73 -7.53 10.48
N ASN A 75 -5.83 -7.66 11.80
CA ASN A 75 -4.69 -7.87 12.71
C ASN A 75 -3.54 -6.87 12.49
N GLY A 76 -3.86 -5.58 12.32
CA GLY A 76 -2.85 -4.54 12.10
C GLY A 76 -2.26 -4.47 10.68
N ILE A 77 -2.67 -5.36 9.78
CA ILE A 77 -2.16 -5.46 8.40
C ILE A 77 -3.20 -4.92 7.43
N ALA A 78 -2.79 -4.02 6.53
CA ALA A 78 -3.60 -3.58 5.41
C ALA A 78 -3.31 -4.45 4.18
N MET A 79 -4.35 -4.99 3.55
CA MET A 79 -4.26 -5.78 2.32
C MET A 79 -5.03 -5.11 1.20
N LEU A 80 -4.45 -5.08 0.00
CA LEU A 80 -5.13 -4.58 -1.20
C LEU A 80 -5.81 -5.74 -1.92
N VAL A 81 -7.14 -5.77 -1.87
CA VAL A 81 -7.96 -6.85 -2.46
C VAL A 81 -8.55 -6.36 -3.77
N ARG A 82 -8.44 -7.16 -4.85
CA ARG A 82 -9.09 -6.88 -6.13
C ARG A 82 -10.42 -7.61 -6.20
N GLY A 83 -11.48 -6.89 -6.54
CA GLY A 83 -12.85 -7.41 -6.58
C GLY A 83 -13.67 -6.91 -5.40
N GLY A 84 -14.83 -6.32 -5.70
CA GLY A 84 -15.70 -5.76 -4.67
C GLY A 84 -16.32 -6.86 -3.81
N ILE A 85 -16.41 -6.61 -2.51
CA ILE A 85 -17.20 -7.41 -1.55
C ILE A 85 -18.72 -7.39 -1.86
N ASN A 86 -19.14 -6.67 -2.92
CA ASN A 86 -20.53 -6.47 -3.27
C ASN A 86 -20.98 -7.36 -4.45
N GLU A 87 -21.25 -8.63 -4.15
CA GLU A 87 -22.43 -9.32 -4.71
C GLU A 87 -22.95 -10.52 -3.87
N LYS A 88 -22.33 -10.83 -2.72
CA LYS A 88 -22.81 -11.91 -1.82
C LYS A 88 -22.87 -11.55 -0.32
N ALA A 89 -23.00 -10.27 0.02
CA ALA A 89 -23.25 -9.83 1.39
C ALA A 89 -24.64 -9.20 1.59
N LYS A 90 -25.61 -9.57 0.72
CA LYS A 90 -27.03 -9.47 1.04
C LYS A 90 -27.53 -10.88 1.32
N GLU A 91 -28.12 -11.02 2.49
CA GLU A 91 -28.72 -12.24 3.05
C GLU A 91 -27.76 -13.16 3.83
N GLY A 92 -27.82 -12.94 5.14
CA GLY A 92 -27.44 -13.80 6.26
C GLY A 92 -26.77 -15.14 5.97
N GLU A 93 -25.50 -15.22 6.34
CA GLU A 93 -24.94 -16.30 7.14
C GLU A 93 -23.51 -15.89 7.54
N GLY A 94 -23.07 -16.32 8.73
CA GLY A 94 -21.73 -16.05 9.23
C GLY A 94 -20.68 -16.74 8.36
N GLY A 95 -20.25 -16.07 7.30
CA GLY A 95 -19.04 -16.40 6.58
C GLY A 95 -17.84 -15.89 7.37
N GLU A 96 -17.02 -16.81 7.87
CA GLU A 96 -15.59 -16.59 8.06
C GLU A 96 -15.07 -15.74 6.88
N MET A 97 -14.23 -14.74 7.15
CA MET A 97 -13.57 -13.97 6.09
C MET A 97 -12.72 -14.95 5.28
N ASP A 98 -13.33 -15.52 4.26
CA ASP A 98 -12.71 -16.40 3.29
C ASP A 98 -11.53 -15.60 2.71
N THR A 99 -10.35 -16.15 2.89
CA THR A 99 -9.05 -15.46 2.84
C THR A 99 -8.99 -14.41 1.74
N ALA A 100 -9.00 -13.14 2.13
CA ALA A 100 -8.75 -12.04 1.22
C ALA A 100 -7.32 -12.17 0.66
N VAL A 101 -7.18 -12.78 -0.51
CA VAL A 101 -5.87 -12.95 -1.16
C VAL A 101 -5.55 -11.69 -1.94
N GLY A 102 -4.69 -10.85 -1.37
CA GLY A 102 -4.15 -9.66 -2.01
C GLY A 102 -2.77 -9.32 -1.44
N PRO A 103 -1.92 -8.59 -2.17
CA PRO A 103 -0.63 -8.17 -1.64
C PRO A 103 -0.84 -7.33 -0.37
N SER A 104 -0.13 -7.72 0.69
CA SER A 104 -0.07 -6.96 1.93
C SER A 104 0.68 -5.64 1.68
N ILE A 105 0.15 -4.54 2.20
CA ILE A 105 0.80 -3.24 2.19
C ILE A 105 1.54 -3.09 3.53
N PRO A 106 2.88 -3.17 3.56
CA PRO A 106 3.63 -2.94 4.78
C PRO A 106 3.57 -1.45 5.16
N ILE A 107 2.62 -1.07 6.01
CA ILE A 107 2.34 0.33 6.34
C ILE A 107 3.56 1.06 6.90
N LYS A 108 4.34 0.41 7.76
CA LYS A 108 5.59 0.97 8.27
C LYS A 108 6.59 1.30 7.16
N ALA A 109 6.73 0.41 6.17
CA ALA A 109 7.59 0.62 5.01
C ALA A 109 7.03 1.69 4.07
N LEU A 110 5.70 1.74 3.87
CA LEU A 110 5.02 2.79 3.11
C LEU A 110 5.24 4.17 3.73
N VAL A 111 5.02 4.31 5.03
CA VAL A 111 5.25 5.56 5.80
C VAL A 111 6.70 6.01 5.65
N GLY A 112 7.65 5.10 5.87
CA GLY A 112 9.07 5.43 5.72
C GLY A 112 9.48 5.77 4.30
N ALA A 113 8.93 5.08 3.30
CA ALA A 113 9.17 5.38 1.89
C ALA A 113 8.66 6.78 1.52
N LEU A 114 7.48 7.18 1.99
CA LEU A 114 6.96 8.55 1.81
C LEU A 114 7.85 9.60 2.50
N GLN A 115 8.47 9.27 3.62
CA GLN A 115 9.52 10.08 4.27
C GLN A 115 10.88 10.02 3.53
N GLY A 116 10.98 9.23 2.45
CA GLY A 116 12.16 8.96 1.64
C GLY A 116 13.30 8.26 2.38
N ASP A 117 12.96 7.42 3.35
CA ASP A 117 13.88 6.47 3.95
C ASP A 117 14.17 5.33 2.94
N ALA A 118 15.43 5.21 2.53
CA ALA A 118 15.89 4.21 1.57
C ALA A 118 15.76 2.77 2.07
N GLU A 119 15.92 2.52 3.37
CA GLU A 119 15.79 1.18 3.95
C GLU A 119 14.31 0.76 3.95
N ARG A 120 13.42 1.67 4.34
CA ARG A 120 11.97 1.44 4.30
C ARG A 120 11.45 1.29 2.87
N LEU A 121 12.00 2.04 1.94
CA LEU A 121 11.72 1.84 0.52
C LEU A 121 12.17 0.45 0.04
N SER A 122 13.32 -0.04 0.51
CA SER A 122 13.81 -1.37 0.18
C SER A 122 12.86 -2.46 0.69
N GLU A 123 12.40 -2.35 1.95
CA GLU A 123 11.39 -3.23 2.55
C GLU A 123 10.07 -3.21 1.75
N LEU A 124 9.62 -2.01 1.34
CA LEU A 124 8.42 -1.85 0.53
C LEU A 124 8.56 -2.50 -0.85
N LEU A 125 9.70 -2.28 -1.52
CA LEU A 125 9.99 -2.86 -2.83
C LEU A 125 10.06 -4.39 -2.77
N GLU A 126 10.71 -4.95 -1.75
CA GLU A 126 10.79 -6.39 -1.55
C GLU A 126 9.38 -6.98 -1.31
N SER A 127 8.59 -6.39 -0.41
CA SER A 127 7.23 -6.86 -0.11
C SER A 127 6.26 -6.76 -1.29
N LEU A 128 6.30 -5.69 -2.07
CA LEU A 128 5.39 -5.49 -3.21
C LEU A 128 5.74 -6.34 -4.44
N ASN A 129 6.94 -6.92 -4.46
CA ASN A 129 7.40 -7.81 -5.52
C ASN A 129 7.50 -9.27 -5.06
N ASP A 130 6.83 -9.62 -3.96
CA ASP A 130 6.80 -10.97 -3.37
C ASP A 130 8.19 -11.56 -3.08
N LEU A 131 9.13 -10.69 -2.67
CA LEU A 131 10.48 -11.08 -2.28
C LEU A 131 10.52 -11.20 -0.76
N ASP A 132 10.43 -12.43 -0.24
CA ASP A 132 10.43 -12.68 1.20
C ASP A 132 11.85 -12.67 1.79
N PRO A 133 12.20 -11.70 2.67
CA PRO A 133 13.51 -11.65 3.31
C PRO A 133 13.79 -12.82 4.23
N ALA A 134 12.76 -13.44 4.81
CA ALA A 134 12.91 -14.60 5.70
C ALA A 134 13.33 -15.86 4.95
N SER A 135 13.10 -15.90 3.63
CA SER A 135 13.54 -16.98 2.74
C SER A 135 15.04 -16.91 2.39
N PHE A 136 15.74 -15.84 2.79
CA PHE A 136 17.15 -15.66 2.48
C PHE A 136 18.05 -16.46 3.44
N PRO A 137 19.07 -17.18 2.93
CA PRO A 137 19.92 -18.01 3.75
C PRO A 137 20.77 -17.16 4.70
N PRO A 138 21.04 -17.61 5.93
CA PRO A 138 21.77 -16.83 6.94
C PRO A 138 23.25 -16.55 6.60
N LYS A 139 23.78 -17.16 5.52
CA LYS A 139 25.14 -16.93 5.00
C LYS A 139 25.04 -16.44 3.57
N ASP A 140 24.62 -15.20 3.39
CA ASP A 140 24.46 -14.63 2.06
C ASP A 140 25.80 -14.38 1.37
N VAL A 141 25.91 -14.86 0.13
CA VAL A 141 26.85 -14.29 -0.84
C VAL A 141 26.12 -13.17 -1.56
N ILE A 142 26.14 -11.99 -0.95
CA ILE A 142 25.58 -10.78 -1.57
C ILE A 142 26.60 -10.22 -2.55
N TRP A 143 26.17 -10.07 -3.80
CA TRP A 143 26.88 -9.36 -4.85
C TRP A 143 26.24 -7.99 -5.03
N GLU A 144 27.03 -6.96 -4.74
CA GLU A 144 26.69 -5.59 -5.11
C GLU A 144 26.71 -5.46 -6.64
N GLU A 145 25.80 -4.65 -7.18
CA GLU A 145 25.65 -4.46 -8.64
C GLU A 145 26.97 -4.08 -9.31
N LYS A 146 27.75 -3.18 -8.68
CA LYS A 146 29.05 -2.71 -9.19
C LYS A 146 30.05 -3.86 -9.34
N ASP A 147 30.19 -4.69 -8.31
CA ASP A 147 31.16 -5.80 -8.32
C ASP A 147 30.74 -6.87 -9.33
N LEU A 148 29.44 -7.11 -9.47
CA LEU A 148 28.92 -8.05 -10.46
C LEU A 148 29.19 -7.54 -11.88
N ARG A 149 28.98 -6.25 -12.16
CA ARG A 149 29.33 -5.64 -13.45
C ARG A 149 30.83 -5.77 -13.75
N ALA A 150 31.70 -5.44 -12.79
CA ALA A 150 33.14 -5.58 -12.96
C ALA A 150 33.56 -7.03 -13.27
N ALA A 151 32.99 -8.01 -12.56
CA ALA A 151 33.20 -9.44 -12.83
C ALA A 151 32.78 -9.83 -14.27
N LEU A 152 31.65 -9.29 -14.74
CA LEU A 152 31.15 -9.52 -16.09
C LEU A 152 31.94 -8.72 -17.14
N GLU A 153 32.59 -7.62 -16.80
CA GLU A 153 33.37 -6.81 -17.75
C GLU A 153 34.80 -7.32 -17.95
N GLY A 154 35.30 -8.15 -17.03
CA GLY A 154 36.57 -8.86 -17.19
C GLY A 154 37.54 -8.73 -16.03
N ASP A 155 37.13 -8.20 -14.87
CA ASP A 155 37.93 -8.29 -13.65
C ASP A 155 38.18 -9.76 -13.30
N GLU A 156 39.42 -10.22 -13.43
CA GLU A 156 39.78 -11.64 -13.30
C GLU A 156 39.56 -12.18 -11.88
N ALA A 157 39.81 -11.36 -10.85
CA ALA A 157 39.66 -11.77 -9.47
C ALA A 157 38.17 -11.91 -9.12
N LEU A 158 37.36 -10.92 -9.48
CA LEU A 158 35.91 -10.96 -9.25
C LEU A 158 35.24 -12.03 -10.12
N ARG A 159 35.66 -12.19 -11.37
CA ARG A 159 35.16 -13.25 -12.25
C ARG A 159 35.43 -14.63 -11.67
N SER A 160 36.65 -14.89 -11.23
CA SER A 160 37.02 -16.19 -10.64
C SER A 160 36.23 -16.48 -9.37
N LYS A 161 36.02 -15.45 -8.53
CA LYS A 161 35.16 -15.54 -7.33
C LYS A 161 33.71 -15.84 -7.71
N LEU A 162 33.17 -15.15 -8.70
CA LEU A 162 31.80 -15.33 -9.19
C LEU A 162 31.59 -16.73 -9.76
N GLU A 163 32.46 -17.20 -10.66
CA GLU A 163 32.34 -18.53 -11.27
C GLU A 163 32.43 -19.64 -10.21
N TYR A 164 33.29 -19.47 -9.19
CA TYR A 164 33.34 -20.39 -8.05
C TYR A 164 32.05 -20.40 -7.23
N GLN A 165 31.46 -19.23 -6.97
CA GLN A 165 30.21 -19.09 -6.22
C GLN A 165 28.96 -19.46 -7.03
N LEU A 166 29.04 -19.50 -8.35
CA LEU A 166 27.97 -20.03 -9.20
C LEU A 166 28.10 -21.54 -9.44
N GLY A 167 29.28 -22.11 -9.22
CA GLY A 167 29.62 -23.49 -9.58
C GLY A 167 29.72 -23.71 -11.10
N THR A 168 29.71 -22.63 -11.88
CA THR A 168 29.75 -22.63 -13.35
C THR A 168 30.60 -21.48 -13.86
N THR A 169 31.22 -21.65 -15.03
CA THR A 169 31.80 -20.54 -15.79
C THR A 169 30.71 -19.62 -16.33
N LEU A 170 31.08 -18.40 -16.73
CA LEU A 170 30.13 -17.47 -17.35
C LEU A 170 29.54 -17.96 -18.69
N ALA A 171 30.16 -18.97 -19.32
CA ALA A 171 29.66 -19.64 -20.51
C ALA A 171 28.76 -20.86 -20.20
N GLY A 172 28.49 -21.13 -18.92
CA GLY A 172 27.58 -22.19 -18.47
C GLY A 172 28.22 -23.56 -18.24
N ALA A 173 29.52 -23.74 -18.52
CA ALA A 173 30.22 -24.99 -18.23
C ALA A 173 30.48 -25.14 -16.72
N PRO A 174 30.66 -26.36 -16.18
CA PRO A 174 31.01 -26.57 -14.78
C PRO A 174 32.29 -25.82 -14.40
N ALA A 175 32.29 -25.17 -13.22
CA ALA A 175 33.49 -24.53 -12.71
C ALA A 175 34.55 -25.58 -12.29
N PRO A 176 35.85 -25.25 -12.34
CA PRO A 176 36.91 -26.16 -11.90
C PRO A 176 36.80 -26.58 -10.43
N ARG A 177 36.18 -25.72 -9.61
CA ARG A 177 35.92 -25.96 -8.19
C ARG A 177 34.45 -25.76 -7.92
N ILE A 178 33.84 -26.72 -7.24
CA ILE A 178 32.42 -26.74 -6.94
C ILE A 178 32.22 -26.83 -5.44
N ASN A 179 31.30 -26.02 -4.92
CA ASN A 179 30.91 -26.03 -3.51
C ASN A 179 29.41 -26.29 -3.40
N LEU A 180 29.03 -27.32 -2.64
CA LEU A 180 27.63 -27.70 -2.46
C LEU A 180 26.79 -26.59 -1.83
N GLY A 181 27.36 -25.83 -0.88
CA GLY A 181 26.68 -24.71 -0.24
C GLY A 181 26.25 -23.67 -1.26
N TYR A 182 27.16 -23.27 -2.14
CA TYR A 182 26.88 -22.32 -3.21
C TYR A 182 25.96 -22.86 -4.29
N LEU A 183 26.04 -24.15 -4.64
CA LEU A 183 25.05 -24.76 -5.52
C LEU A 183 23.66 -24.68 -4.90
N ARG A 184 23.50 -24.93 -3.59
CA ARG A 184 22.21 -24.87 -2.87
C ARG A 184 21.66 -23.45 -2.76
N THR A 185 22.48 -22.49 -2.32
CA THR A 185 22.03 -21.12 -2.06
C THR A 185 21.94 -20.30 -3.36
N GLY A 186 22.86 -20.51 -4.29
CA GLY A 186 23.15 -19.56 -5.35
C GLY A 186 23.83 -18.30 -4.80
N ILE A 187 23.72 -17.20 -5.54
CA ILE A 187 24.12 -15.86 -5.13
C ILE A 187 22.90 -14.97 -4.97
N TYR A 188 23.03 -13.89 -4.21
CA TYR A 188 22.03 -12.83 -4.13
C TYR A 188 22.60 -11.57 -4.74
N VAL A 189 21.90 -11.01 -5.72
CA VAL A 189 22.29 -9.75 -6.36
C VAL A 189 21.52 -8.62 -5.71
N ARG A 190 22.23 -7.66 -5.12
CA ARG A 190 21.63 -6.43 -4.60
C ARG A 190 21.54 -5.42 -5.73
N LEU A 191 20.31 -5.14 -6.15
CA LEU A 191 20.00 -4.20 -7.21
C LEU A 191 19.62 -2.85 -6.61
N GLU A 192 20.20 -1.79 -7.15
CA GLU A 192 19.78 -0.41 -6.87
C GLU A 192 18.56 -0.08 -7.74
N VAL A 193 17.44 0.23 -7.10
CA VAL A 193 16.16 0.52 -7.75
C VAL A 193 15.78 1.97 -7.43
N PRO A 194 15.96 2.91 -8.39
CA PRO A 194 15.52 4.28 -8.21
C PRO A 194 13.99 4.36 -8.30
N VAL A 195 13.37 5.04 -7.34
CA VAL A 195 11.92 5.25 -7.24
C VAL A 195 11.66 6.74 -7.05
N ARG A 196 10.73 7.29 -7.84
CA ARG A 196 10.27 8.66 -7.68
C ARG A 196 9.21 8.75 -6.59
N ILE A 197 9.42 9.67 -5.66
CA ILE A 197 8.55 9.89 -4.49
C ILE A 197 8.21 11.36 -4.40
N LYS A 198 6.92 11.67 -4.22
CA LYS A 198 6.43 13.02 -3.93
C LYS A 198 6.63 13.31 -2.45
N THR A 199 7.35 14.39 -2.15
CA THR A 199 7.58 14.87 -0.79
C THR A 199 7.23 16.34 -0.66
N GLU A 200 7.27 16.89 0.55
CA GLU A 200 7.02 18.31 0.83
C GLU A 200 7.88 19.26 -0.05
N GLY A 201 9.13 18.88 -0.33
CA GLY A 201 10.04 19.62 -1.21
C GLY A 201 9.86 19.38 -2.71
N GLY A 202 8.81 18.64 -3.11
CA GLY A 202 8.55 18.22 -4.49
C GLY A 202 8.92 16.75 -4.76
N GLU A 203 8.98 16.41 -6.05
CA GLU A 203 9.39 15.07 -6.49
C GLU A 203 10.90 14.87 -6.30
N ARG A 204 11.27 13.78 -5.62
CA ARG A 204 12.66 13.35 -5.48
C ARG A 204 12.81 11.89 -5.85
N THR A 205 13.99 11.51 -6.31
CA THR A 205 14.35 10.10 -6.54
C THR A 205 15.04 9.56 -5.31
N VAL A 206 14.53 8.46 -4.76
CA VAL A 206 15.14 7.71 -3.65
C VAL A 206 15.55 6.35 -4.19
N VAL A 207 16.73 5.89 -3.81
CA VAL A 207 17.25 4.59 -4.25
C VAL A 207 16.97 3.56 -3.17
N GLY A 208 16.07 2.62 -3.48
CA GLY A 208 15.85 1.42 -2.69
C GLY A 208 16.73 0.28 -3.19
N HIS A 209 16.84 -0.78 -2.40
CA HIS A 209 17.61 -1.97 -2.75
C HIS A 209 16.68 -3.18 -2.80
N VAL A 210 16.89 -4.01 -3.81
CA VAL A 210 16.16 -5.28 -3.95
C VAL A 210 17.14 -6.42 -4.05
N ARG A 211 16.94 -7.48 -3.26
CA ARG A 211 17.75 -8.70 -3.33
C ARG A 211 17.11 -9.71 -4.26
N VAL A 212 17.84 -10.09 -5.30
CA VAL A 212 17.41 -11.06 -6.29
C VAL A 212 18.28 -12.30 -6.21
N ARG A 213 17.69 -13.44 -5.86
CA ARG A 213 18.38 -14.73 -5.91
C ARG A 213 18.68 -15.11 -7.35
N TYR A 214 19.91 -15.56 -7.60
CA TYR A 214 20.32 -16.17 -8.85
C TYR A 214 21.01 -17.50 -8.62
N GLN A 215 20.55 -18.51 -9.33
CA GLN A 215 21.08 -19.86 -9.31
C GLN A 215 21.10 -20.37 -10.74
N THR A 216 22.21 -20.96 -11.16
CA THR A 216 22.36 -21.44 -12.52
C THR A 216 21.50 -22.68 -12.76
N ARG A 217 21.09 -22.89 -14.01
CA ARG A 217 20.29 -24.06 -14.38
C ARG A 217 21.05 -25.35 -14.09
N LEU A 218 22.38 -25.37 -14.29
CA LEU A 218 23.21 -26.52 -13.91
C LEU A 218 23.07 -26.83 -12.42
N ALA A 219 23.21 -25.82 -11.55
CA ALA A 219 23.08 -26.00 -10.11
C ALA A 219 21.68 -26.53 -9.74
N GLN A 220 20.63 -25.99 -10.33
CA GLN A 220 19.26 -26.46 -10.11
C GLN A 220 19.08 -27.93 -10.48
N GLU A 221 19.55 -28.36 -11.65
CA GLU A 221 19.43 -29.75 -12.09
C GLU A 221 20.29 -30.71 -11.25
N VAL A 222 21.48 -30.29 -10.83
CA VAL A 222 22.34 -31.07 -9.93
C VAL A 222 21.64 -31.32 -8.59
N LEU A 223 20.94 -30.32 -8.03
CA LEU A 223 20.22 -30.47 -6.77
C LEU A 223 19.00 -31.39 -6.86
N LYS A 224 18.44 -31.62 -8.05
CA LYS A 224 17.36 -32.61 -8.24
C LYS A 224 17.86 -34.05 -8.18
N LYS A 225 19.17 -34.29 -8.33
CA LYS A 225 19.73 -35.65 -8.22
C LYS A 225 19.64 -36.11 -6.75
N PRO A 226 19.06 -37.29 -6.46
CA PRO A 226 18.87 -37.77 -5.08
C PRO A 226 20.17 -37.82 -4.25
N VAL A 227 21.29 -38.14 -4.91
CA VAL A 227 22.63 -38.19 -4.31
C VAL A 227 23.05 -36.84 -3.70
N VAL A 228 22.53 -35.73 -4.21
CA VAL A 228 22.91 -34.36 -3.83
C VAL A 228 21.79 -33.61 -3.09
N GLY A 229 20.54 -33.80 -3.53
CA GLY A 229 19.37 -33.09 -3.00
C GLY A 229 18.90 -33.58 -1.63
N GLU A 230 18.98 -34.89 -1.37
CA GLU A 230 18.36 -35.52 -0.18
C GLU A 230 19.35 -35.76 0.96
N ARG A 231 20.66 -35.67 0.70
CA ARG A 231 21.70 -35.98 1.68
C ARG A 231 22.26 -34.72 2.34
N VAL A 232 22.36 -34.74 3.66
CA VAL A 232 22.96 -33.65 4.45
C VAL A 232 24.45 -33.53 4.16
N GLU A 233 25.15 -34.67 4.02
CA GLU A 233 26.56 -34.76 3.67
C GLU A 233 26.77 -35.48 2.34
N VAL A 234 27.44 -34.81 1.40
CA VAL A 234 27.76 -35.35 0.07
C VAL A 234 29.27 -35.28 -0.09
N SER A 235 29.92 -36.40 -0.40
CA SER A 235 31.35 -36.39 -0.70
C SER A 235 31.65 -35.56 -1.94
N ASN A 236 32.83 -34.92 -1.99
CA ASN A 236 33.23 -34.15 -3.17
C ASN A 236 33.21 -35.00 -4.45
N ALA A 237 33.65 -36.26 -4.38
CA ALA A 237 33.63 -37.17 -5.54
C ALA A 237 32.20 -37.42 -6.06
N ALA A 238 31.23 -37.65 -5.16
CA ALA A 238 29.83 -37.82 -5.54
C ALA A 238 29.24 -36.53 -6.14
N LEU A 239 29.60 -35.37 -5.60
CA LEU A 239 29.18 -34.07 -6.13
C LEU A 239 29.72 -33.83 -7.54
N TYR A 240 31.02 -34.02 -7.77
CA TYR A 240 31.61 -33.88 -9.10
C TYR A 240 31.02 -34.90 -10.09
N GLY A 241 30.78 -36.14 -9.67
CA GLY A 241 30.12 -37.14 -10.50
C GLY A 241 28.74 -36.70 -10.96
N ALA A 242 27.90 -36.21 -10.03
CA ALA A 242 26.57 -35.70 -10.35
C ALA A 242 26.61 -34.48 -11.29
N VAL A 243 27.56 -33.56 -11.09
CA VAL A 243 27.72 -32.41 -11.98
C VAL A 243 28.13 -32.82 -13.39
N GLN A 244 29.07 -33.77 -13.53
CA GLN A 244 29.49 -34.26 -14.84
C GLN A 244 28.36 -35.00 -15.58
N GLU A 245 27.59 -35.80 -14.85
CA GLU A 245 26.41 -36.48 -15.39
C GLU A 245 25.40 -35.46 -15.96
N VAL A 246 24.97 -34.48 -15.15
CA VAL A 246 24.04 -33.43 -15.57
C VAL A 246 24.62 -32.60 -16.71
N TRP A 247 25.90 -32.24 -16.64
CA TRP A 247 26.55 -31.48 -17.71
C TRP A 247 26.59 -32.25 -19.03
N SER A 248 26.83 -33.56 -19.01
CA SER A 248 26.83 -34.37 -20.23
C SER A 248 25.50 -34.30 -20.97
N GLU A 249 24.39 -34.26 -20.24
CA GLU A 249 23.04 -34.09 -20.77
C GLU A 249 22.79 -32.67 -21.29
N MET A 250 23.25 -31.66 -20.54
CA MET A 250 22.99 -30.23 -20.82
C MET A 250 23.96 -29.59 -21.83
N SER A 251 25.11 -30.20 -22.09
CA SER A 251 26.20 -29.64 -22.89
C SER A 251 25.80 -29.24 -24.32
N LYS A 252 24.71 -29.82 -24.85
CA LYS A 252 24.15 -29.50 -26.18
C LYS A 252 23.45 -28.13 -26.24
N SER A 253 23.02 -27.61 -25.09
CA SER A 253 22.38 -26.31 -24.98
C SER A 253 22.73 -25.72 -23.62
N PRO A 254 23.99 -25.25 -23.43
CA PRO A 254 24.42 -24.67 -22.17
C PRO A 254 23.68 -23.36 -21.89
N GLU A 255 23.54 -23.02 -20.61
CA GLU A 255 23.01 -21.70 -20.25
C GLU A 255 24.06 -20.62 -20.50
N ASP A 256 23.69 -19.52 -21.14
CA ASP A 256 24.51 -18.31 -21.14
C ASP A 256 24.33 -17.56 -19.82
N VAL A 257 25.16 -17.93 -18.83
CA VAL A 257 25.14 -17.37 -17.47
C VAL A 257 25.43 -15.87 -17.48
N ARG A 258 26.34 -15.40 -18.34
CA ARG A 258 26.61 -13.96 -18.52
C ARG A 258 25.34 -13.24 -18.97
N ALA A 259 24.67 -13.72 -20.01
CA ALA A 259 23.44 -13.10 -20.50
C ALA A 259 22.30 -13.17 -19.46
N SER A 260 22.18 -14.25 -18.69
CA SER A 260 21.24 -14.34 -17.56
C SER A 260 21.49 -13.29 -16.49
N LEU A 261 22.74 -13.09 -16.07
CA LEU A 261 23.11 -12.06 -15.09
C LEU A 261 22.91 -10.64 -15.62
N LEU A 262 23.26 -10.37 -16.88
CA LEU A 262 23.00 -9.08 -17.51
C LEU A 262 21.50 -8.75 -17.59
N ARG A 263 20.64 -9.75 -17.79
CA ARG A 263 19.17 -9.57 -17.72
C ARG A 263 18.71 -9.20 -16.31
N ILE A 264 19.34 -9.72 -15.25
CA ILE A 264 19.07 -9.31 -13.87
C ILE A 264 19.45 -7.83 -13.66
N LEU A 265 20.61 -7.42 -14.16
CA LEU A 265 21.14 -6.06 -14.04
C LEU A 265 20.49 -5.04 -15.01
N SER A 266 19.51 -5.45 -15.80
CA SER A 266 18.92 -4.61 -16.83
C SER A 266 18.07 -3.49 -16.23
N GLU A 267 18.12 -2.31 -16.85
CA GLU A 267 17.30 -1.16 -16.45
C GLU A 267 15.79 -1.45 -16.57
N ASP A 268 15.38 -2.25 -17.56
CA ASP A 268 13.98 -2.67 -17.70
C ASP A 268 13.50 -3.54 -16.52
N ARG A 269 14.41 -4.29 -15.89
CA ARG A 269 14.08 -5.05 -14.68
C ARG A 269 13.96 -4.12 -13.46
N LYS A 270 14.88 -3.16 -13.31
CA LYS A 270 14.80 -2.15 -12.25
C LYS A 270 13.51 -1.33 -12.34
N LYS A 271 13.15 -0.87 -13.55
CA LYS A 271 11.88 -0.18 -13.80
C LYS A 271 10.66 -1.03 -13.42
N ARG A 272 10.69 -2.33 -13.68
CA ARG A 272 9.61 -3.24 -13.27
C ARG A 272 9.49 -3.36 -11.75
N TYR A 273 10.62 -3.46 -11.04
CA TYR A 273 10.61 -3.46 -9.57
C TYR A 273 10.08 -2.13 -9.00
N ALA A 274 10.48 -1.01 -9.59
CA ALA A 274 10.04 0.32 -9.20
C ALA A 274 8.55 0.56 -9.48
N ALA A 275 8.03 0.08 -10.62
CA ALA A 275 6.69 0.44 -11.12
C ALA A 275 5.56 0.19 -10.11
N THR A 276 5.56 -0.95 -9.42
CA THR A 276 4.52 -1.27 -8.43
C THR A 276 4.56 -0.30 -7.24
N ALA A 277 5.76 0.03 -6.77
CA ALA A 277 5.94 0.99 -5.67
C ALA A 277 5.62 2.43 -6.11
N GLU A 278 6.10 2.87 -7.28
CA GLU A 278 5.77 4.19 -7.84
C GLU A 278 4.26 4.36 -8.00
N HIS A 279 3.57 3.37 -8.57
CA HIS A 279 2.12 3.42 -8.75
C HIS A 279 1.35 3.48 -7.42
N LEU A 280 1.80 2.75 -6.40
CA LEU A 280 1.21 2.83 -5.06
C LEU A 280 1.45 4.22 -4.44
N LEU A 281 2.68 4.70 -4.46
CA LEU A 281 3.09 5.98 -3.86
C LEU A 281 2.42 7.18 -4.56
N GLU A 282 2.18 7.11 -5.87
CA GLU A 282 1.46 8.14 -6.63
C GLU A 282 -0.02 8.24 -6.24
N ARG A 283 -0.63 7.13 -5.81
CA ARG A 283 -2.06 7.01 -5.46
C ARG A 283 -2.35 7.26 -3.99
N VAL A 284 -1.31 7.39 -3.15
CA VAL A 284 -1.42 7.64 -1.71
C VAL A 284 -1.21 9.12 -1.45
N THR A 285 -2.19 9.77 -0.83
CA THR A 285 -2.11 11.16 -0.36
C THR A 285 -2.30 11.21 1.14
N ILE A 286 -1.44 11.92 1.86
CA ILE A 286 -1.58 12.12 3.30
C ILE A 286 -2.54 13.28 3.53
N LEU A 287 -3.67 13.01 4.17
CA LEU A 287 -4.74 13.99 4.35
C LEU A 287 -4.66 14.67 5.71
N VAL A 288 -4.35 13.89 6.75
CA VAL A 288 -4.32 14.33 8.15
C VAL A 288 -3.19 13.59 8.85
N THR A 289 -2.39 14.31 9.63
CA THR A 289 -1.45 13.71 10.60
C THR A 289 -1.79 14.15 12.02
N GLU A 290 -0.99 13.76 13.01
CA GLU A 290 -1.14 14.21 14.40
C GLU A 290 -1.27 15.74 14.54
N ASN A 291 -0.59 16.52 13.68
CA ASN A 291 -0.63 17.98 13.72
C ASN A 291 -1.98 18.57 13.28
N GLN A 292 -2.80 17.79 12.57
CA GLN A 292 -4.13 18.17 12.13
C GLN A 292 -5.24 17.58 13.00
N ILE A 293 -4.90 16.96 14.13
CA ILE A 293 -5.84 16.40 15.10
C ILE A 293 -5.70 17.14 16.43
N ARG A 294 -6.81 17.69 16.94
CA ARG A 294 -6.91 18.39 18.23
C ARG A 294 -7.14 17.43 19.40
N ASP A 295 -7.97 16.42 19.20
CA ASP A 295 -8.36 15.45 20.24
C ASP A 295 -8.87 14.16 19.60
N ALA A 296 -8.88 13.07 20.35
CA ALA A 296 -9.46 11.80 19.94
C ALA A 296 -10.19 11.11 21.10
N ASN A 297 -11.33 10.50 20.83
CA ASN A 297 -12.11 9.76 21.81
C ASN A 297 -12.54 8.39 21.26
N LEU A 298 -12.68 7.43 22.18
CA LEU A 298 -13.09 6.07 21.86
C LEU A 298 -14.44 5.79 22.51
N THR A 299 -15.39 5.31 21.72
CA THR A 299 -16.69 4.85 22.19
C THR A 299 -16.80 3.36 21.93
N GLU A 300 -17.23 2.62 22.92
CA GLU A 300 -17.43 1.16 22.86
C GLU A 300 -18.93 0.86 22.74
N TYR A 301 -19.28 -0.09 21.89
CA TYR A 301 -20.65 -0.57 21.73
C TYR A 301 -20.66 -2.06 21.38
N PRO A 302 -21.70 -2.81 21.81
CA PRO A 302 -21.81 -4.23 21.50
C PRO A 302 -22.03 -4.45 19.99
N ASP A 303 -21.34 -5.43 19.41
CA ASP A 303 -21.64 -5.92 18.06
C ASP A 303 -22.98 -6.67 18.11
N PRO A 304 -24.02 -6.22 17.37
CA PRO A 304 -25.33 -6.86 17.44
C PRO A 304 -25.36 -8.25 16.80
N VAL A 305 -24.33 -8.63 16.04
CA VAL A 305 -24.26 -9.91 15.29
C VAL A 305 -23.27 -10.88 15.93
N ARG A 306 -22.21 -10.37 16.56
CA ARG A 306 -21.12 -11.18 17.13
C ARG A 306 -21.03 -10.90 18.63
N ASP A 307 -20.72 -11.88 19.45
CA ASP A 307 -20.53 -11.69 20.90
C ASP A 307 -19.18 -11.01 21.22
N ARG A 308 -18.99 -9.80 20.70
CA ARG A 308 -17.79 -8.99 20.87
C ARG A 308 -18.16 -7.50 20.87
N ASN A 309 -17.28 -6.66 21.40
CA ASN A 309 -17.45 -5.22 21.33
C ASN A 309 -16.81 -4.66 20.06
N LEU A 310 -17.44 -3.62 19.51
CA LEU A 310 -16.90 -2.78 18.46
C LEU A 310 -16.56 -1.41 19.04
N TYR A 311 -15.60 -0.76 18.39
CA TYR A 311 -15.10 0.53 18.82
C TYR A 311 -15.32 1.58 17.72
N SER A 312 -15.75 2.76 18.12
CA SER A 312 -15.82 3.96 17.29
C SER A 312 -14.76 4.96 17.74
N LEU A 313 -13.88 5.36 16.82
CA LEU A 313 -12.85 6.34 17.06
C LEU A 313 -13.29 7.69 16.50
N GLN A 314 -13.49 8.67 17.37
CA GLN A 314 -13.81 10.04 16.99
C GLN A 314 -12.55 10.90 17.02
N LEU A 315 -12.25 11.55 15.90
CA LEU A 315 -11.13 12.46 15.71
C LEU A 315 -11.65 13.89 15.60
N SER A 316 -11.24 14.77 16.51
CA SER A 316 -11.49 16.21 16.40
C SER A 316 -10.38 16.84 15.58
N LEU A 317 -10.69 17.36 14.40
CA LEU A 317 -9.72 17.92 13.45
C LEU A 317 -9.48 19.41 13.67
N THR A 318 -8.30 19.87 13.28
CA THR A 318 -8.03 21.30 13.10
C THR A 318 -8.80 21.84 11.88
N ASP A 319 -8.83 23.16 11.72
CA ASP A 319 -9.47 23.77 10.54
C ASP A 319 -8.80 23.37 9.24
N GLU A 320 -7.47 23.21 9.26
CA GLU A 320 -6.70 22.69 8.13
C GLU A 320 -7.04 21.22 7.86
N GLY A 321 -6.99 20.35 8.88
CA GLY A 321 -7.32 18.92 8.73
C GLY A 321 -8.73 18.70 8.17
N ARG A 322 -9.69 19.45 8.69
CA ARG A 322 -11.07 19.48 8.18
C ARG A 322 -11.14 19.87 6.71
N LEU A 323 -10.46 20.95 6.32
CA LEU A 323 -10.50 21.44 4.94
C LEU A 323 -9.81 20.46 3.97
N ARG A 324 -8.67 19.87 4.33
CA ARG A 324 -7.98 18.84 3.54
C ARG A 324 -8.88 17.62 3.31
N LEU A 325 -9.50 17.10 4.38
CA LEU A 325 -10.41 15.96 4.30
C LEU A 325 -11.66 16.28 3.47
N TRP A 326 -12.23 17.48 3.63
CA TRP A 326 -13.37 17.92 2.82
C TRP A 326 -13.00 18.05 1.33
N GLN A 327 -11.87 18.68 1.01
CA GLN A 327 -11.37 18.79 -0.36
C GLN A 327 -11.23 17.41 -1.02
N TYR A 328 -10.60 16.47 -0.32
CA TYR A 328 -10.35 15.14 -0.86
C TYR A 328 -11.64 14.36 -1.09
N THR A 329 -12.52 14.31 -0.09
CA THR A 329 -13.79 13.56 -0.14
C THR A 329 -14.83 14.14 -1.10
N ARG A 330 -14.74 15.43 -1.41
CA ARG A 330 -15.57 16.05 -2.45
C ARG A 330 -15.07 15.75 -3.87
N ARG A 331 -13.75 15.61 -4.08
CA ARG A 331 -13.16 15.33 -5.40
C ARG A 331 -13.25 13.86 -5.80
N HIS A 332 -13.12 12.97 -4.84
CA HIS A 332 -13.14 11.52 -5.05
C HIS A 332 -14.46 11.02 -4.48
N GLY A 333 -15.45 10.69 -5.31
CA GLY A 333 -16.74 10.19 -4.83
C GLY A 333 -16.59 8.86 -4.08
N ASN A 334 -17.08 8.80 -2.84
CA ASN A 334 -16.99 7.65 -1.93
C ASN A 334 -15.58 7.05 -1.76
N PRO A 335 -14.58 7.84 -1.33
CA PRO A 335 -13.21 7.37 -1.23
C PRO A 335 -13.06 6.42 -0.03
N GLN A 336 -12.16 5.46 -0.16
CA GLN A 336 -11.68 4.68 0.97
C GLN A 336 -10.44 5.37 1.56
N LEU A 337 -10.45 5.55 2.87
CA LEU A 337 -9.31 6.08 3.60
C LEU A 337 -8.60 4.94 4.31
N LEU A 338 -7.33 5.13 4.64
CA LEU A 338 -6.56 4.21 5.49
C LEU A 338 -6.07 4.99 6.70
N PHE A 339 -6.47 4.56 7.89
CA PHE A 339 -6.02 5.13 9.16
C PHE A 339 -4.95 4.23 9.78
N ALA A 340 -3.79 4.80 10.07
CA ALA A 340 -2.65 4.10 10.64
C ALA A 340 -1.99 4.86 11.79
N VAL A 341 -1.49 4.12 12.77
CA VAL A 341 -0.77 4.66 13.93
C VAL A 341 0.51 3.87 14.16
N ASP A 342 1.63 4.58 14.30
CA ASP A 342 2.99 4.01 14.49
C ASP A 342 3.34 2.93 13.45
N GLY A 343 2.84 3.08 12.22
CA GLY A 343 3.07 2.13 11.13
C GLY A 343 2.18 0.88 11.15
N VAL A 344 1.15 0.84 11.99
CA VAL A 344 0.14 -0.23 12.07
C VAL A 344 -1.17 0.24 11.46
N ALA A 345 -1.79 -0.57 10.60
CA ALA A 345 -3.10 -0.25 10.03
C ALA A 345 -4.19 -0.48 11.06
N ILE A 346 -4.98 0.55 11.38
CA ILE A 346 -6.05 0.47 12.38
C ILE A 346 -7.39 0.21 11.70
N ALA A 347 -7.67 0.96 10.62
CA ALA A 347 -8.94 0.88 9.92
C ALA A 347 -8.82 1.37 8.48
N ALA A 348 -9.72 0.91 7.60
CA ALA A 348 -9.84 1.43 6.24
C ALA A 348 -11.28 1.85 5.89
N PRO A 349 -11.81 2.94 6.49
CA PRO A 349 -13.20 3.33 6.34
C PRO A 349 -13.52 3.83 4.92
N ILE A 350 -14.72 3.48 4.44
CA ILE A 350 -15.29 4.06 3.22
C ILE A 350 -16.11 5.28 3.61
N VAL A 351 -15.77 6.43 3.06
CA VAL A 351 -16.50 7.68 3.30
C VAL A 351 -17.75 7.71 2.42
N GLN A 352 -18.94 7.82 3.02
CA GLN A 352 -20.21 7.81 2.28
C GLN A 352 -20.69 9.22 1.86
N HIS A 353 -20.20 10.25 2.55
CA HIS A 353 -20.64 11.63 2.38
C HIS A 353 -19.45 12.58 2.50
N GLU A 354 -19.55 13.77 1.88
CA GLU A 354 -18.53 14.81 2.01
C GLU A 354 -18.25 15.14 3.49
N MET A 355 -16.98 15.08 3.90
CA MET A 355 -16.56 15.29 5.29
C MET A 355 -16.37 16.78 5.58
N LYS A 356 -17.46 17.52 5.79
CA LYS A 356 -17.46 18.99 6.00
C LYS A 356 -17.11 19.40 7.44
N TYR A 357 -17.30 18.49 8.38
CA TYR A 357 -17.30 18.77 9.81
C TYR A 357 -15.92 18.61 10.44
N SER A 358 -15.71 19.28 11.57
CA SER A 358 -14.47 19.19 12.34
C SER A 358 -14.31 17.88 13.12
N VAL A 359 -15.28 16.96 13.03
CA VAL A 359 -15.22 15.67 13.69
C VAL A 359 -15.32 14.59 12.62
N ALA A 360 -14.35 13.67 12.61
CA ALA A 360 -14.36 12.49 11.78
C ALA A 360 -14.52 11.26 12.67
N GLU A 361 -15.45 10.38 12.32
CA GLU A 361 -15.75 9.17 13.08
C GLU A 361 -15.38 7.93 12.26
N ILE A 362 -14.56 7.05 12.83
CA ILE A 362 -14.16 5.78 12.26
C ILE A 362 -14.91 4.70 13.01
N LEU A 363 -15.90 4.10 12.35
CA LEU A 363 -16.81 3.10 12.93
C LEU A 363 -16.25 1.69 12.79
N ASN A 364 -16.75 0.78 13.64
CA ASN A 364 -16.54 -0.67 13.58
C ASN A 364 -15.06 -1.09 13.63
N VAL A 365 -14.23 -0.39 14.40
CA VAL A 365 -12.87 -0.86 14.69
C VAL A 365 -12.98 -2.08 15.60
N SER A 366 -12.42 -3.21 15.17
CA SER A 366 -12.55 -4.48 15.89
C SER A 366 -11.47 -4.72 16.95
N ASP A 367 -10.31 -4.07 16.81
CA ASP A 367 -9.18 -4.23 17.73
C ASP A 367 -9.17 -3.10 18.76
N GLU A 368 -9.48 -3.46 20.00
CA GLU A 368 -9.48 -2.55 21.15
C GLU A 368 -8.10 -1.95 21.44
N VAL A 369 -7.07 -2.79 21.39
CA VAL A 369 -5.71 -2.44 21.81
C VAL A 369 -5.17 -1.38 20.87
N ASP A 370 -5.33 -1.64 19.56
CA ASP A 370 -4.94 -0.71 18.50
C ASP A 370 -5.74 0.60 18.55
N ALA A 371 -7.06 0.52 18.82
CA ALA A 371 -7.89 1.72 18.93
C ALA A 371 -7.58 2.57 20.17
N ARG A 372 -7.35 1.96 21.34
CA ARG A 372 -6.92 2.67 22.56
C ARG A 372 -5.54 3.29 22.36
N LYS A 373 -4.60 2.53 21.78
CA LYS A 373 -3.26 3.03 21.45
C LYS A 373 -3.33 4.24 20.53
N ALA A 374 -4.18 4.21 19.51
CA ALA A 374 -4.39 5.37 18.62
C ALA A 374 -4.81 6.63 19.40
N VAL A 375 -5.77 6.52 20.32
CA VAL A 375 -6.18 7.65 21.18
C VAL A 375 -5.04 8.14 22.07
N GLN A 376 -4.29 7.23 22.69
CA GLN A 376 -3.17 7.60 23.57
C GLN A 376 -2.08 8.35 22.81
N VAL A 377 -1.70 7.86 21.63
CA VAL A 377 -0.71 8.51 20.76
C VAL A 377 -1.16 9.91 20.36
N ILE A 378 -2.42 10.06 19.95
CA ILE A 378 -2.99 11.38 19.58
C ILE A 378 -3.00 12.34 20.77
N LYS A 379 -3.34 11.86 21.97
CA LYS A 379 -3.33 12.68 23.20
C LYS A 379 -1.92 12.96 23.74
N GLY A 380 -0.87 12.43 23.10
CA GLY A 380 0.51 12.55 23.58
C GLY A 380 0.77 11.78 24.88
N ILE A 381 -0.15 10.90 25.30
CA ILE A 381 0.00 10.08 26.50
C ILE A 381 0.98 8.96 26.15
N HIS A 382 2.21 9.08 26.64
CA HIS A 382 3.20 8.00 26.50
C HIS A 382 2.84 6.88 27.46
N ASP A 383 2.86 5.65 26.96
CA ASP A 383 2.56 4.44 27.71
C ASP A 383 3.40 4.38 28.99
N GLN A 384 2.77 4.64 30.13
CA GLN A 384 3.15 4.01 31.38
C GLN A 384 2.42 2.69 31.42
N THR A 385 2.88 1.71 30.63
CA THR A 385 2.39 0.35 30.80
C THR A 385 2.73 -0.05 32.24
N PRO A 386 1.75 -0.36 33.11
CA PRO A 386 2.07 -0.93 34.40
C PRO A 386 2.78 -2.25 34.10
N LYS A 387 4.04 -2.37 34.53
CA LYS A 387 4.70 -3.67 34.62
C LYS A 387 3.73 -4.59 35.34
N THR A 388 3.15 -5.53 34.62
CA THR A 388 2.56 -6.72 35.22
C THR A 388 3.66 -7.36 36.05
N ALA A 389 3.59 -7.13 37.35
CA ALA A 389 4.28 -7.91 38.34
C ALA A 389 3.69 -9.32 38.29
N ASN A 390 4.20 -10.14 37.38
CA ASN A 390 3.96 -11.57 37.46
C ASN A 390 5.02 -12.16 38.38
N GLN A 391 4.52 -12.45 39.58
CA GLN A 391 4.93 -13.54 40.45
C GLN A 391 4.78 -14.89 39.74
#